data_AF-A0A1J5AG54-F1
#
_entry.id   AF-A0A1J5AG54-F1
#
_cell.length_a   1.000
_cell.length_b   1.000
_cell.length_c   1.000
_cell.angle_alpha   90.00
_cell.angle_beta   90.00
_cell.angle_gamma   90.00
#
_symmetry.space_group_name_H-M   'P 1'
#
loop_
_entity.id
_entity.type
_entity.pdbx_description
1 polymer ?
#
loop_
_entity_poly.entity_id
_entity_poly.type
_entity_poly.pdbx_seq_one_letter_code
_entity_poly.pdbx_strand_id
1 'polypeptide(L)'
;MSSEKAKHSREDAIAQALAEVGERGQALTPFLLARISELTGAASLRANPALLENNARILAEIHKTRARWCKKEGRVCPPIIGEGVPRGEAPNACLTG
;
A
#
# COMPACT_ATOMS: atom_id res chain seq x y z
N MET A 1 -13.13 13.79 19.30
CA MET A 1 -13.52 12.79 20.33
C MET A 1 -13.81 11.40 19.75
N SER A 2 -14.48 11.22 18.61
CA SER A 2 -14.75 9.88 18.04
C SER A 2 -13.53 9.19 17.39
N SER A 3 -12.55 9.94 16.88
CA SER A 3 -11.33 9.37 16.29
C SER A 3 -10.29 8.92 17.33
N GLU A 4 -10.27 9.55 18.51
CA GLU A 4 -9.33 9.23 19.61
C GLU A 4 -9.58 7.83 20.17
N LYS A 5 -10.84 7.48 20.46
CA LYS A 5 -11.24 6.14 20.93
C LYS A 5 -10.92 5.04 19.91
N ALA A 6 -11.07 5.35 18.63
CA ALA A 6 -10.80 4.41 17.53
C ALA A 6 -9.30 4.21 17.26
N LYS A 7 -8.45 5.15 17.70
CA LYS A 7 -7.00 4.98 17.74
C LYS A 7 -6.63 4.05 18.89
N HIS A 8 -7.03 4.40 20.12
CA HIS A 8 -6.68 3.67 21.34
C HIS A 8 -7.00 2.17 21.23
N SER A 9 -8.19 1.82 20.74
CA SER A 9 -8.61 0.44 20.51
C SER A 9 -7.72 -0.34 19.52
N ARG A 10 -7.04 0.31 18.58
CA ARG A 10 -6.12 -0.34 17.64
C ARG A 10 -4.74 -0.54 18.24
N GLU A 11 -4.24 0.46 18.97
CA GLU A 11 -2.98 0.32 19.70
C GLU A 11 -3.07 -0.83 20.73
N ASP A 12 -4.21 -0.97 21.40
CA ASP A 12 -4.50 -2.08 22.31
C ASP A 12 -4.51 -3.44 21.58
N ALA A 13 -5.16 -3.52 20.42
CA ALA A 13 -5.18 -4.74 19.61
C ALA A 13 -3.79 -5.15 19.11
N ILE A 14 -2.94 -4.18 18.77
CA ILE A 14 -1.54 -4.42 18.39
C ILE A 14 -0.75 -4.92 19.60
N ALA A 15 -0.88 -4.28 20.75
CA ALA A 15 -0.19 -4.69 21.98
C ALA A 15 -0.58 -6.12 22.39
N GLN A 16 -1.86 -6.46 22.29
CA GLN A 16 -2.35 -7.81 22.56
C GLN A 16 -1.80 -8.83 21.55
N ALA A 17 -1.84 -8.52 20.24
CA ALA A 17 -1.29 -9.42 19.21
C ALA A 17 0.22 -9.65 19.37
N LEU A 18 0.96 -8.64 19.83
CA LEU A 18 2.39 -8.76 20.14
C LEU A 18 2.67 -9.62 21.37
N ALA A 19 1.80 -9.56 22.39
CA ALA A 19 1.93 -10.38 23.60
C ALA A 19 1.63 -11.87 23.32
N GLU A 20 0.78 -12.16 22.34
CA GLU A 20 0.39 -13.51 21.93
C GLU A 20 1.34 -14.13 20.89
N VAL A 21 2.31 -13.35 20.38
CA VAL A 21 3.26 -13.80 19.35
C VAL A 21 4.26 -14.80 19.92
N GLY A 22 4.26 -16.03 19.37
CA GLY A 22 5.35 -17.01 19.50
C GLY A 22 6.23 -17.12 18.25
N GLU A 23 5.78 -16.52 17.14
CA GLU A 23 6.38 -16.66 15.82
C GLU A 23 7.53 -15.66 15.58
N ARG A 24 8.50 -16.05 14.73
CA ARG A 24 9.64 -15.19 14.34
C ARG A 24 9.85 -15.21 12.83
N GLY A 25 10.57 -14.21 12.32
CA GLY A 25 10.92 -14.14 10.90
C GLY A 25 9.70 -13.91 10.01
N GLN A 26 9.67 -14.56 8.84
CA GLN A 26 8.65 -14.31 7.80
C GLN A 26 7.22 -14.64 8.23
N ALA A 27 7.04 -15.52 9.23
CA ALA A 27 5.73 -15.91 9.76
C ALA A 27 5.10 -14.84 10.68
N LEU A 28 5.92 -13.90 11.18
CA LEU A 28 5.50 -12.88 12.15
C LEU A 28 4.45 -11.93 11.56
N THR A 29 4.70 -11.37 10.37
CA THR A 29 3.80 -10.38 9.76
C THR A 29 2.43 -10.98 9.40
N PRO A 30 2.33 -12.17 8.78
CA PRO A 30 1.05 -12.83 8.58
C PRO A 30 0.26 -13.09 9.88
N PHE A 31 0.93 -13.56 10.95
CA PHE A 31 0.29 -13.81 12.25
C PHE A 31 -0.28 -12.53 12.86
N LEU A 32 0.52 -11.47 12.94
CA LEU A 32 0.10 -10.20 13.53
C LEU A 32 -1.09 -9.60 12.78
N LEU A 33 -1.06 -9.61 11.44
CA LEU A 33 -2.14 -9.07 10.62
C LEU A 33 -3.45 -9.85 10.82
N ALA A 34 -3.37 -11.19 10.89
CA ALA A 34 -4.53 -12.03 11.16
C ALA A 34 -5.11 -11.72 12.55
N ARG A 35 -4.27 -11.66 13.58
CA ARG A 35 -4.72 -11.46 14.95
C ARG A 35 -5.32 -10.08 15.21
N ILE A 36 -4.71 -9.04 14.66
CA ILE A 36 -5.24 -7.67 14.72
C ILE A 36 -6.59 -7.59 13.98
N SER A 37 -6.74 -8.31 12.86
CA SER A 37 -8.02 -8.36 12.13
C SER A 37 -9.14 -9.00 12.96
N GLU A 38 -8.85 -10.08 13.69
CA GLU A 38 -9.81 -10.72 14.61
C GLU A 38 -10.22 -9.78 15.76
N LEU A 39 -9.23 -9.19 16.45
CA LEU A 39 -9.44 -8.32 17.60
C LEU A 39 -10.22 -7.05 17.26
N THR A 40 -10.06 -6.53 16.03
CA THR A 40 -10.74 -5.33 15.55
C THR A 40 -12.02 -5.62 14.76
N GLY A 41 -12.44 -6.89 14.68
CA GLY A 41 -13.65 -7.30 13.94
C GLY A 41 -13.59 -6.91 12.46
N ALA A 42 -12.42 -7.05 11.83
CA ALA A 42 -12.16 -6.73 10.43
C ALA A 42 -12.50 -5.27 10.04
N ALA A 43 -12.49 -4.33 11.00
CA ALA A 43 -12.83 -2.93 10.73
C ALA A 43 -11.93 -2.31 9.66
N SER A 44 -10.63 -2.65 9.65
CA SER A 44 -9.68 -2.19 8.62
C SER A 44 -9.93 -2.84 7.25
N LEU A 45 -10.37 -4.11 7.20
CA LEU A 45 -10.69 -4.80 5.95
C LEU A 45 -11.89 -4.17 5.23
N ARG A 46 -12.83 -3.56 5.97
CA ARG A 46 -13.96 -2.83 5.37
C ARG A 46 -13.57 -1.47 4.78
N ALA A 47 -12.54 -0.82 5.32
CA ALA A 47 -12.04 0.46 4.82
C ALA A 47 -11.03 0.30 3.67
N ASN A 48 -10.38 -0.86 3.57
CA ASN A 48 -9.31 -1.11 2.61
C ASN A 48 -9.76 -1.02 1.13
N PRO A 49 -10.96 -1.47 0.72
CA PRO A 49 -11.43 -1.33 -0.67
C PRO A 49 -11.53 0.13 -1.12
N ALA A 50 -12.18 0.98 -0.31
CA ALA A 50 -12.30 2.41 -0.62
C ALA A 50 -10.92 3.09 -0.68
N LEU A 51 -9.98 2.68 0.18
CA LEU A 51 -8.60 3.14 0.12
C LEU A 51 -7.89 2.67 -1.15
N LEU A 52 -8.07 1.41 -1.55
CA LEU A 52 -7.46 0.83 -2.74
C LEU A 52 -7.96 1.52 -4.01
N GLU A 53 -9.26 1.79 -4.10
CA GLU A 53 -9.88 2.56 -5.18
C GLU A 53 -9.30 3.98 -5.26
N ASN A 54 -9.15 4.64 -4.10
CA ASN A 54 -8.55 5.96 -4.04
C ASN A 54 -7.08 5.93 -4.46
N ASN A 55 -6.31 4.93 -4.03
CA ASN A 55 -4.91 4.75 -4.43
C ASN A 55 -4.80 4.53 -5.94
N ALA A 56 -5.67 3.69 -6.53
CA ALA A 56 -5.71 3.46 -7.97
C ALA A 56 -6.03 4.74 -8.76
N ARG A 57 -7.00 5.53 -8.30
CA ARG A 57 -7.37 6.81 -8.91
C ARG A 57 -6.21 7.82 -8.89
N ILE A 58 -5.53 7.95 -7.75
CA ILE A 58 -4.39 8.88 -7.62
C ILE A 58 -3.24 8.43 -8.53
N LEU A 59 -2.93 7.13 -8.56
CA LEU A 59 -1.90 6.57 -9.44
C LEU A 59 -2.21 6.85 -10.93
N ALA A 60 -3.48 6.75 -11.34
CA ALA A 60 -3.87 7.07 -12.71
C ALA A 60 -3.60 8.55 -13.06
N GLU A 61 -3.89 9.49 -12.15
CA GLU A 61 -3.62 10.92 -12.38
C GLU A 61 -2.13 11.25 -12.40
N ILE A 62 -1.34 10.61 -11.53
CA ILE A 62 0.12 10.71 -11.55
C ILE A 62 0.65 10.20 -12.89
N HIS A 63 0.16 9.04 -13.36
CA HIS A 63 0.60 8.45 -14.61
C HIS A 63 0.24 9.31 -15.83
N LYS A 64 -0.98 9.87 -15.89
CA LYS A 64 -1.36 10.82 -16.95
C LYS A 64 -0.42 12.02 -17.00
N THR A 65 -0.07 12.56 -15.84
CA THR A 65 0.84 13.71 -15.72
C THR A 65 2.24 13.36 -16.18
N ARG A 66 2.75 12.20 -15.75
CA ARG A 66 4.04 11.65 -16.19
C ARG A 66 4.07 11.40 -17.69
N ALA A 67 3.02 10.82 -18.27
CA ALA A 67 2.91 10.57 -19.70
C ALA A 67 2.94 11.87 -20.53
N ARG A 68 2.25 12.92 -20.07
CA ARG A 68 2.34 14.25 -20.68
C ARG A 68 3.76 14.81 -20.64
N TRP A 69 4.45 14.65 -19.51
CA TRP A 69 5.84 15.09 -19.38
C TRP A 69 6.80 14.29 -20.26
N CYS A 70 6.74 12.95 -20.27
CA CYS A 70 7.60 12.13 -21.13
C CYS A 70 7.38 12.53 -22.61
N LYS A 71 6.13 12.74 -23.07
CA LYS A 71 5.83 13.18 -24.45
C LYS A 71 6.50 14.51 -24.80
N LYS A 72 6.48 15.50 -23.89
CA LYS A 72 7.14 16.79 -24.10
C LYS A 72 8.66 16.64 -24.28
N GLU A 73 9.24 15.67 -23.58
CA GLU A 73 10.67 15.41 -23.53
C GLU A 73 11.14 14.41 -24.60
N GLY A 74 10.25 13.98 -25.51
CA GLY A 74 10.58 12.96 -26.52
C GLY A 74 10.85 11.57 -25.92
N ARG A 75 10.32 11.28 -24.73
CA ARG A 75 10.51 10.02 -23.99
C ARG A 75 9.24 9.19 -23.95
N VAL A 76 9.41 7.89 -23.71
CA VAL A 76 8.31 6.92 -23.55
C VAL A 76 8.03 6.67 -22.08
N CYS A 77 6.75 6.73 -21.68
CA CYS A 77 6.35 6.38 -20.32
C CYS A 77 6.14 4.86 -20.23
N PRO A 78 6.82 4.15 -19.30
CA PRO A 78 6.58 2.73 -19.09
C PRO A 78 5.18 2.48 -18.48
N PRO A 79 4.62 1.28 -18.65
CA PRO A 79 3.30 0.91 -18.11
C PRO A 79 3.26 0.97 -16.58
N ILE A 80 2.06 1.16 -16.02
CA ILE A 80 1.83 1.24 -14.56
C ILE A 80 2.12 -0.10 -13.87
N ILE A 81 1.92 -1.22 -14.59
CA ILE A 81 2.18 -2.58 -14.12
C ILE A 81 3.58 -3.02 -14.58
N GLY A 82 4.33 -3.65 -13.69
CA GLY A 82 5.77 -3.95 -13.82
C GLY A 82 6.18 -4.94 -14.92
N GLU A 83 5.35 -5.18 -15.94
CA GLU A 83 5.80 -5.86 -17.15
C GLU A 83 6.67 -4.88 -17.96
N GLY A 84 7.98 -5.12 -17.99
CA GLY A 84 8.93 -4.36 -18.81
C GLY A 84 9.77 -3.29 -18.10
N VAL A 85 9.78 -3.22 -16.75
CA VAL A 85 10.73 -2.37 -16.00
C VAL A 85 12.01 -3.17 -15.68
N PRO A 86 13.20 -2.78 -16.21
CA PRO A 86 14.44 -3.49 -15.92
C PRO A 86 14.79 -3.44 -14.43
N ARG A 87 15.15 -4.59 -13.85
CA ARG A 87 15.68 -4.64 -12.48
C ARG A 87 16.99 -3.85 -12.42
N GLY A 88 17.02 -2.76 -11.65
CA GLY A 88 18.20 -1.91 -11.48
C GLY A 88 18.06 -0.52 -12.12
N GLU A 89 17.05 -0.30 -12.96
CA GLU A 89 16.65 1.05 -13.38
C GLU A 89 15.59 1.60 -12.44
N ALA A 90 15.58 2.91 -12.26
CA ALA A 90 14.57 3.54 -11.42
C ALA A 90 13.17 3.21 -12.01
N PRO A 91 12.25 2.59 -11.24
CA PRO A 91 10.95 2.14 -11.77
C PRO A 91 10.05 3.28 -12.29
N ASN A 92 10.52 4.53 -12.10
CA ASN A 92 9.92 5.77 -12.51
C ASN A 92 10.69 6.51 -13.63
N ALA A 93 11.77 5.95 -14.19
CA ALA A 93 12.46 6.54 -15.33
C ALA A 93 11.56 6.51 -16.58
N CYS A 94 11.48 7.60 -17.35
CA CYS A 94 10.96 7.50 -18.72
C CYS A 94 12.04 6.84 -19.58
N LEU A 95 11.64 5.97 -20.51
CA LEU A 95 12.54 5.33 -21.46
C LEU A 95 12.92 6.34 -22.56
N THR A 96 14.15 6.27 -23.04
CA THR A 96 14.57 6.98 -24.26
C THR A 96 13.85 6.36 -25.46
N GLY A 97 13.26 7.21 -26.30
CA GLY A 97 12.64 6.80 -27.55
C GLY A 97 13.66 6.47 -28.63
#